data_AF-A0A967M2D7-F1
#
_entry.id   AF-A0A967M2D7-F1
#
_cell.length_a   1.000
_cell.length_b   1.000
_cell.length_c   1.000
_cell.angle_alpha   90.00
_cell.angle_beta   90.00
_cell.angle_gamma   90.00
#
_symmetry.space_group_name_H-M   'P 1'
#
loop_
_entity.id
_entity.type
_entity.pdbx_description
1 polymer ?
#
loop_
_entity_poly.entity_id
_entity_poly.type
_entity_poly.pdbx_seq_one_letter_code
_entity_poly.pdbx_strand_id
1 'polypeptide(L)' 'KQKKADAIYLLGSGWRVLPVIDMLEQDLGIPVVHPVPARCWEIQKRLHINEPVPGYGYLLGEMV' A
#
# COMPACT_ATOMS: atom_id res chain seq x y z
N LYS A 1 7.91 -12.17 -23.36
CA LYS A 1 6.79 -11.91 -22.42
C LYS A 1 7.39 -11.37 -21.12
N GLN A 2 6.92 -10.23 -20.62
CA GLN A 2 7.28 -9.72 -19.29
C GLN A 2 6.71 -10.67 -18.22
N LYS A 3 7.46 -10.95 -17.15
CA LYS A 3 6.92 -11.70 -16.00
C LYS A 3 5.85 -10.85 -15.32
N LYS A 4 4.80 -11.49 -14.80
CA LYS A 4 3.80 -10.79 -14.00
C LYS A 4 4.48 -10.30 -12.72
N ALA A 5 4.34 -9.01 -12.41
CA ALA A 5 4.87 -8.46 -11.17
C ALA A 5 3.98 -8.89 -10.01
N ASP A 6 4.59 -9.17 -8.85
CA ASP A 6 3.85 -9.50 -7.62
C ASP A 6 3.23 -8.25 -6.98
N ALA A 7 3.83 -7.07 -7.21
CA ALA A 7 3.35 -5.79 -6.72
C ALA A 7 3.92 -4.62 -7.55
N ILE A 8 3.34 -3.44 -7.38
CA ILE A 8 3.83 -2.17 -7.92
C ILE A 8 4.30 -1.27 -6.79
N TYR A 9 5.44 -0.60 -6.96
CA TYR A 9 5.92 0.40 -6.02
C TYR A 9 5.80 1.80 -6.63
N LEU A 10 4.93 2.63 -6.06
CA LEU A 10 4.79 4.05 -6.39
C LEU A 10 5.79 4.87 -5.56
N LEU A 11 6.98 5.07 -6.12
CA LEU A 11 8.05 5.82 -5.47
C LEU A 11 7.73 7.32 -5.41
N GLY A 12 7.96 7.91 -4.22
CA GLY A 12 8.01 9.36 -4.02
C GLY A 12 6.90 9.92 -3.13
N SER A 13 7.24 10.30 -1.90
CA SER A 13 6.25 10.83 -0.92
C SER A 13 5.68 12.22 -1.26
N GLY A 14 6.30 12.94 -2.21
CA GLY A 14 5.77 14.23 -2.69
C GLY A 14 4.64 14.09 -3.70
N TRP A 15 4.38 12.87 -4.19
CA TRP A 15 3.33 12.61 -5.16
C TRP A 15 1.99 12.40 -4.45
N ARG A 16 0.98 13.20 -4.79
CA ARG A 16 -0.35 13.14 -4.16
C ARG A 16 -1.21 12.03 -4.77
N VAL A 17 -0.78 10.79 -4.58
CA VAL A 17 -1.42 9.59 -5.15
C VAL A 17 -2.05 8.66 -4.13
N LEU A 18 -2.06 9.01 -2.85
CA LEU A 18 -2.68 8.16 -1.82
C LEU A 18 -4.12 7.76 -2.16
N PRO A 19 -5.00 8.65 -2.65
CA PRO A 19 -6.38 8.28 -2.95
C PRO A 19 -6.55 7.30 -4.11
N VAL A 20 -5.52 7.09 -4.96
CA VAL A 20 -5.60 6.18 -6.10
C VAL A 20 -5.03 4.80 -5.82
N ILE A 21 -4.43 4.57 -4.64
CA ILE A 21 -3.81 3.28 -4.31
C ILE A 21 -4.85 2.16 -4.36
N ASP A 22 -5.96 2.29 -3.61
CA ASP A 22 -7.03 1.28 -3.58
C ASP A 22 -7.63 1.03 -4.97
N MET A 23 -7.86 2.11 -5.72
CA MET A 23 -8.40 2.02 -7.09
C MET A 23 -7.45 1.20 -7.97
N LEU A 24 -6.14 1.46 -7.90
CA LEU A 24 -5.14 0.74 -8.67
C LEU A 24 -5.02 -0.72 -8.23
N GLU A 25 -5.11 -1.04 -6.94
CA GLU A 25 -5.11 -2.43 -6.48
C GLU A 25 -6.32 -3.20 -7.00
N GLN A 26 -7.51 -2.59 -6.99
CA GLN A 26 -8.74 -3.17 -7.54
C GLN A 26 -8.62 -3.41 -9.06
N ASP A 27 -8.12 -2.43 -9.81
CA ASP A 27 -8.01 -2.51 -11.27
C ASP A 27 -6.91 -3.49 -11.73
N LEU A 28 -5.78 -3.54 -11.02
CA LEU A 28 -4.61 -4.32 -11.42
C LEU A 28 -4.60 -5.72 -10.82
N GLY A 29 -5.36 -5.95 -9.74
CA GLY A 29 -5.43 -7.22 -9.03
C GLY A 29 -4.10 -7.64 -8.39
N ILE A 30 -3.20 -6.67 -8.14
CA ILE A 30 -1.93 -6.86 -7.43
C ILE A 30 -1.71 -5.69 -6.46
N PRO A 31 -1.01 -5.89 -5.34
CA PRO A 31 -0.72 -4.82 -4.38
C PRO A 31 0.01 -3.62 -4.98
N VAL A 32 -0.31 -2.44 -4.47
CA VAL A 32 0.32 -1.17 -4.82
C VAL A 32 0.90 -0.54 -3.57
N VAL A 33 2.23 -0.54 -3.48
CA VAL A 33 2.97 -0.03 -2.33
C VAL A 33 3.34 1.43 -2.56
N HIS A 34 3.01 2.29 -1.60
CA HIS A 34 3.48 3.68 -1.55
C HIS A 34 4.25 3.93 -0.23
N PRO A 35 5.34 4.74 -0.22
CA PRO A 35 6.19 4.90 0.96
C PRO A 35 5.50 5.49 2.20
N VAL A 36 4.37 6.18 2.06
CA VAL A 36 3.63 6.72 3.21
C VAL A 36 2.84 5.61 3.95
N PRO A 37 1.86 4.90 3.33
CA PRO A 37 1.20 3.77 3.97
C PRO A 37 2.16 2.68 4.46
N ALA A 38 3.19 2.36 3.68
CA ALA A 38 4.18 1.34 4.06
C ALA A 38 4.92 1.69 5.36
N ARG A 39 5.28 2.97 5.58
CA ARG A 39 5.90 3.40 6.84
C ARG A 39 4.92 3.37 8.01
N CYS A 40 3.66 3.78 7.79
CA CYS A 40 2.65 3.69 8.83
C CYS A 40 2.42 2.23 9.26
N TRP A 41 2.28 1.32 8.30
CA TRP A 41 2.16 -0.12 8.53
C TRP A 41 3.33 -0.67 9.34
N GLU A 42 4.56 -0.29 8.97
CA GLU A 42 5.76 -0.75 9.65
C GLU A 42 5.80 -0.30 11.11
N ILE A 43 5.53 0.99 11.34
CA ILE A 43 5.53 1.59 12.68
C ILE A 43 4.45 0.93 13.55
N GLN A 44 3.26 0.74 13.00
CA GLN A 44 2.18 0.04 13.69
C GLN A 44 2.62 -1.37 14.13
N LYS A 45 3.21 -2.16 13.23
CA LYS A 45 3.73 -3.50 13.56
C LYS A 45 4.78 -3.47 14.66
N ARG A 46 5.74 -2.54 14.62
CA ARG A 46 6.77 -2.40 15.67
C ARG A 46 6.18 -2.04 17.03
N LEU A 47 5.08 -1.30 17.05
CA LEU A 47 4.38 -0.89 18.26
C LEU A 47 3.33 -1.89 18.72
N HIS A 48 3.18 -3.03 18.03
CA HIS A 48 2.12 -4.02 18.26
C HIS A 48 0.70 -3.42 18.13
N ILE A 49 0.55 -2.38 17.32
CA ILE A 49 -0.72 -1.79 16.93
C ILE A 49 -1.15 -2.49 15.63
N ASN A 50 -2.36 -3.05 15.60
CA ASN A 50 -2.90 -3.75 14.44
C ASN A 50 -4.20 -3.09 13.98
N GLU A 51 -4.21 -1.75 13.91
CA GLU A 51 -5.40 -0.98 13.54
C GLU A 51 -5.44 -0.81 12.01
N PRO A 52 -6.37 -1.46 11.30
CA PRO A 52 -6.46 -1.35 9.87
C PRO A 52 -7.01 0.02 9.46
N VAL A 53 -6.43 0.59 8.41
CA VAL A 53 -6.84 1.90 7.87
C VAL A 53 -7.28 1.71 6.41
N PRO A 54 -8.60 1.57 6.16
CA PRO A 54 -9.12 1.42 4.79
C PRO A 54 -8.85 2.68 3.97
N GLY A 55 -8.76 2.54 2.63
CA GLY A 55 -8.50 3.68 1.74
C GLY A 55 -7.03 3.94 1.41
N TYR A 56 -6.09 3.15 1.94
CA TYR A 56 -4.63 3.38 1.84
C TYR A 56 -3.83 2.18 1.33
N GLY A 57 -4.50 1.26 0.65
CA GLY A 57 -3.96 0.07 0.03
C GLY A 57 -3.90 -1.12 0.99
N TYR A 58 -3.65 -2.28 0.40
CA TYR A 58 -3.63 -3.58 1.04
C TYR A 58 -2.79 -3.63 2.31
N LEU A 59 -1.59 -3.01 2.31
CA LEU A 59 -0.70 -3.03 3.48
C LEU A 59 -1.36 -2.44 4.73
N LEU A 60 -1.95 -1.25 4.63
CA LEU A 60 -2.52 -0.56 5.78
C LEU A 60 -3.98 -0.94 6.02
N GLY A 61 -4.72 -1.30 4.95
CA GLY A 61 -6.12 -1.70 5.00
C GLY A 61 -6.35 -3.09 5.59
N GLU A 62 -5.41 -4.03 5.38
CA GLU A 62 -5.53 -5.40 5.90
C GLU A 62 -4.56 -5.68 7.05
N MET A 63 -3.57 -4.80 7.30
CA MET A 63 -2.58 -4.94 8.37
C MET A 63 -1.86 -6.31 8.42
N VAL A 64 -1.69 -6.94 7.25
CA VAL A 64 -1.00 -8.24 7.10
C VAL A 64 0.48 -8.17 7.38
#